data_AF-A0AB39NQZ2-F1
#
_entry.id   AF-A0AB39NQZ2-F1
#
_cell.length_a   1.000
_cell.length_b   1.000
_cell.length_c   1.000
_cell.angle_alpha   90.00
_cell.angle_beta   90.00
_cell.angle_gamma   90.00
#
_symmetry.space_group_name_H-M   'P 1'
#
loop_
_entity.id
_entity.type
_entity.pdbx_description
1 polymer ?
#
loop_
_entity_poly.entity_id
_entity_poly.type
_entity_poly.pdbx_seq_one_letter_code
_entity_poly.pdbx_strand_id
1 'polypeptide(L)'
;MSEPDLTVDYDFLTECERKLGQLKRTFEDVKNRRDDMKEHWGSRAVAGAMEDFVDNWDDYRTRLVESLENVGKLVAGSKKAFDDLDGELSKANKKKQK
;
A
#
# COMPACT_ATOMS: atom_id res chain seq x y z
N MET A 1 17.39 19.76 28.56
CA MET A 1 17.19 18.48 27.85
C MET A 1 16.13 18.76 26.82
N SER A 2 16.48 18.80 25.53
CA SER A 2 15.48 19.05 24.47
C SER A 2 14.46 17.92 24.54
N GLU A 3 13.17 18.25 24.62
CA GLU A 3 12.12 17.24 24.45
C GLU A 3 12.33 16.55 23.10
N PRO A 4 12.24 15.21 23.03
CA PRO A 4 12.29 14.52 21.75
C PRO A 4 11.10 14.98 20.91
N ASP A 5 11.37 15.75 19.86
CA ASP A 5 10.40 16.30 18.90
C ASP A 5 9.89 15.23 17.91
N LEU A 6 9.71 14.01 18.39
CA LEU A 6 9.21 12.87 17.61
C LEU A 6 7.89 12.43 18.22
N THR A 7 6.85 13.21 17.94
CA THR A 7 5.48 12.75 18.17
C THR A 7 5.06 11.88 17.00
N VAL A 8 4.85 10.59 17.24
CA VAL A 8 4.41 9.65 16.22
C VAL A 8 2.90 9.70 16.10
N ASP A 9 2.41 10.02 14.91
CA ASP A 9 0.98 9.98 14.60
C ASP A 9 0.57 8.56 14.14
N TYR A 10 0.16 7.73 15.10
CA TYR A 10 -0.28 6.36 14.84
C TYR A 10 -1.59 6.28 14.04
N ASP A 11 -2.45 7.30 14.14
CA ASP A 11 -3.70 7.35 13.39
C ASP A 11 -3.40 7.61 11.91
N PHE A 12 -2.49 8.53 11.61
CA PHE A 12 -2.01 8.77 10.26
C PHE A 12 -1.37 7.52 9.64
N LEU A 13 -0.50 6.82 10.38
CA LEU A 13 0.13 5.58 9.89
C LEU A 13 -0.94 4.50 9.59
N THR A 14 -1.93 4.35 10.46
CA THR A 14 -3.05 3.42 10.27
C THR A 14 -3.90 3.81 9.06
N GLU A 15 -4.14 5.11 8.85
CA GLU A 15 -4.88 5.60 7.70
C GLU A 15 -4.10 5.35 6.39
N CYS A 16 -2.78 5.52 6.41
CA CYS A 16 -1.90 5.21 5.29
C CYS A 16 -1.97 3.73 4.90
N GLU A 17 -1.86 2.81 5.88
CA GLU A 17 -2.02 1.37 5.65
C GLU A 17 -3.37 1.06 4.96
N ARG A 18 -4.45 1.65 5.47
CA ARG A 18 -5.79 1.47 4.91
C ARG A 18 -5.89 1.99 3.48
N LYS A 19 -5.41 3.22 3.21
CA LYS A 19 -5.48 3.86 1.89
C LYS A 19 -4.64 3.10 0.86
N LEU A 20 -3.41 2.71 1.22
CA LEU A 20 -2.53 1.93 0.34
C LEU A 20 -3.15 0.56 0.02
N GLY A 21 -3.75 -0.11 1.02
CA GLY A 21 -4.47 -1.36 0.81
C GLY A 21 -5.70 -1.21 -0.10
N GLN A 22 -6.44 -0.10 0.01
CA GLN A 22 -7.58 0.19 -0.87
C GLN A 22 -7.15 0.47 -2.31
N LEU A 23 -6.09 1.24 -2.50
CA LEU A 23 -5.52 1.51 -3.82
C LEU A 23 -5.05 0.21 -4.47
N LYS A 24 -4.29 -0.62 -3.74
CA LYS A 24 -3.83 -1.93 -4.24
C LYS A 24 -4.98 -2.77 -4.78
N ARG A 25 -6.04 -2.97 -3.97
CA ARG A 25 -7.23 -3.74 -4.39
C ARG A 25 -7.91 -3.13 -5.62
N THR A 26 -8.04 -1.80 -5.64
CA THR A 26 -8.67 -1.10 -6.77
C THR A 26 -7.89 -1.35 -8.08
N PHE A 27 -6.56 -1.30 -8.04
CA PHE A 27 -5.72 -1.58 -9.20
C PHE A 27 -5.68 -3.07 -9.58
N GLU A 28 -5.86 -3.99 -8.62
CA GLU A 28 -6.05 -5.41 -8.90
C GLU A 28 -7.41 -5.68 -9.58
N ASP A 29 -8.48 -5.06 -9.09
CA ASP A 29 -9.84 -5.22 -9.64
C ASP A 29 -9.98 -4.69 -11.07
N VAL A 30 -9.24 -3.66 -11.44
CA VAL A 30 -9.20 -3.15 -12.83
C VAL A 30 -8.69 -4.22 -13.81
N LYS A 31 -7.79 -5.11 -13.38
CA LYS A 31 -7.31 -6.22 -14.21
C LYS A 31 -8.45 -7.21 -14.52
N ASN A 32 -9.27 -7.53 -13.52
CA ASN A 32 -10.37 -8.48 -13.68
C ASN A 32 -11.40 -7.96 -14.70
N ARG A 33 -11.76 -6.67 -14.60
CA ARG A 33 -12.71 -6.02 -15.54
C ARG A 33 -12.23 -5.99 -16.99
N ARG A 34 -10.91 -5.96 -17.20
CA ARG A 34 -10.33 -6.01 -18.54
C ARG A 34 -10.55 -7.37 -19.18
N ASP A 35 -10.28 -8.45 -18.43
CA ASP A 35 -10.43 -9.81 -18.95
C ASP A 35 -11.87 -10.08 -19.39
N ASP A 36 -12.84 -9.54 -18.64
CA ASP A 36 -14.27 -9.58 -18.99
C ASP A 36 -14.61 -8.82 -20.28
N MET A 37 -13.86 -7.76 -20.63
CA MET A 37 -14.17 -6.90 -21.77
C MET A 37 -13.58 -7.39 -23.10
N LYS A 38 -12.58 -8.28 -23.05
CA LYS A 38 -11.84 -8.73 -24.24
C LYS A 38 -12.73 -9.34 -25.33
N GLU A 39 -13.80 -10.04 -24.93
CA GLU A 39 -14.77 -10.66 -25.85
C GLU A 39 -15.68 -9.65 -26.57
N HIS A 40 -15.72 -8.39 -26.11
CA HIS A 40 -16.64 -7.37 -26.60
C HIS A 40 -16.00 -6.35 -27.57
N TRP A 41 -14.69 -6.41 -27.82
CA TRP A 41 -13.98 -5.41 -28.64
C TRP A 41 -14.34 -5.42 -30.13
N GLY A 42 -14.98 -6.49 -30.61
CA GLY A 42 -15.57 -6.55 -31.95
C GLY A 42 -14.52 -6.54 -33.07
N SER A 43 -14.31 -5.39 -33.71
CA SER A 43 -13.48 -5.29 -34.93
C SER A 43 -12.03 -5.67 -34.66
N ARG A 44 -11.38 -6.37 -35.61
CA ARG A 44 -9.99 -6.83 -35.47
C ARG A 44 -8.99 -5.68 -35.24
N ALA A 45 -9.21 -4.53 -35.88
CA ALA A 45 -8.33 -3.37 -35.72
C ALA A 45 -8.43 -2.76 -34.31
N VAL A 46 -9.66 -2.65 -33.78
CA VAL A 46 -9.89 -2.19 -32.41
C VAL A 46 -9.34 -3.20 -31.41
N ALA A 47 -9.57 -4.50 -31.62
CA ALA A 47 -9.05 -5.54 -30.75
C ALA A 47 -7.52 -5.51 -30.66
N GLY A 48 -6.81 -5.35 -31.79
CA GLY A 48 -5.35 -5.22 -31.79
C GLY A 48 -4.85 -4.00 -31.04
N ALA A 49 -5.42 -2.82 -31.29
CA ALA A 49 -5.05 -1.60 -30.56
C ALA A 49 -5.36 -1.70 -29.05
N MET A 50 -6.44 -2.39 -28.69
CA MET A 50 -6.80 -2.64 -27.30
C MET A 50 -5.87 -3.64 -26.63
N GLU A 51 -5.42 -4.69 -27.32
CA GLU A 51 -4.40 -5.62 -26.81
C GLU A 51 -3.09 -4.89 -26.48
N ASP A 52 -2.55 -4.11 -27.42
CA ASP A 52 -1.31 -3.34 -27.21
C ASP A 52 -1.42 -2.38 -26.01
N PHE A 53 -2.56 -1.68 -25.91
CA PHE A 53 -2.84 -0.79 -24.79
C PHE A 53 -2.89 -1.56 -23.46
N VAL A 54 -3.58 -2.70 -23.45
CA VAL A 54 -3.79 -3.54 -22.28
C VAL A 54 -2.49 -4.14 -21.77
N ASP A 55 -1.64 -4.64 -22.65
CA ASP A 55 -0.39 -5.29 -22.27
C ASP A 55 0.54 -4.27 -21.62
N ASN A 56 0.69 -3.11 -22.27
CA ASN A 56 1.44 -2.00 -21.71
C ASN A 56 0.86 -1.50 -20.37
N TRP A 57 -0.47 -1.42 -20.26
CA TRP A 57 -1.13 -1.06 -19.02
C TRP A 57 -0.89 -2.09 -17.90
N ASP A 58 -0.94 -3.39 -18.19
CA ASP A 58 -0.74 -4.43 -17.16
C ASP A 58 0.66 -4.40 -16.57
N ASP A 59 1.69 -4.10 -17.38
CA ASP A 59 3.06 -3.90 -16.92
C ASP A 59 3.17 -2.72 -15.94
N TYR A 60 2.65 -1.55 -16.31
CA TYR A 60 2.70 -0.37 -15.45
C TYR A 60 1.86 -0.54 -14.19
N ARG A 61 0.68 -1.14 -14.31
CA ARG A 61 -0.21 -1.46 -13.20
C ARG A 61 0.46 -2.40 -12.21
N THR A 62 1.15 -3.44 -12.70
CA THR A 62 1.88 -4.39 -11.84
C THR A 62 2.97 -3.66 -11.05
N ARG A 63 3.78 -2.83 -11.70
CA ARG A 63 4.81 -2.02 -11.02
C ARG A 63 4.22 -1.05 -9.99
N LEU A 64 3.06 -0.47 -10.28
CA LEU A 64 2.35 0.41 -9.35
C LEU A 64 1.85 -0.36 -8.12
N VAL A 65 1.26 -1.55 -8.31
CA VAL A 65 0.80 -2.41 -7.21
C VAL A 65 1.97 -2.85 -6.32
N GLU A 66 3.09 -3.26 -6.90
CA GLU A 66 4.30 -3.60 -6.17
C GLU A 66 4.85 -2.40 -5.36
N SER A 67 4.83 -1.21 -5.96
CA SER A 67 5.25 0.03 -5.29
C SER A 67 4.34 0.37 -4.10
N LEU A 68 3.02 0.25 -4.27
CA LEU A 68 2.05 0.44 -3.19
C LEU A 68 2.27 -0.55 -2.04
N GLU A 69 2.54 -1.82 -2.36
CA GLU A 69 2.85 -2.83 -1.36
C GLU A 69 4.15 -2.52 -0.60
N ASN A 70 5.19 -2.10 -1.31
CA ASN A 70 6.47 -1.74 -0.69
C ASN A 70 6.32 -0.56 0.26
N VAL A 71 5.62 0.50 -0.16
CA VAL A 71 5.33 1.65 0.72
C VAL A 71 4.48 1.21 1.91
N GLY A 72 3.49 0.34 1.70
CA GLY A 72 2.68 -0.21 2.79
C GLY A 72 3.51 -0.97 3.83
N LYS A 73 4.48 -1.78 3.39
CA LYS A 73 5.43 -2.48 4.29
C LYS A 73 6.29 -1.50 5.08
N LEU A 74 6.73 -0.40 4.47
CA LEU A 74 7.51 0.63 5.16
C LEU A 74 6.68 1.32 6.25
N VAL A 75 5.45 1.73 5.93
CA VAL A 75 4.53 2.34 6.92
C VAL A 75 4.26 1.39 8.09
N ALA A 76 3.94 0.13 7.80
CA ALA A 76 3.70 -0.88 8.83
C ALA A 76 4.94 -1.15 9.68
N GLY A 77 6.11 -1.19 9.05
CA GLY A 77 7.40 -1.35 9.73
C GLY A 77 7.70 -0.19 10.67
N SER A 78 7.50 1.06 10.21
CA SER A 78 7.66 2.26 11.05
C SER A 78 6.70 2.24 12.25
N LYS A 79 5.41 1.97 12.00
CA LYS A 79 4.40 1.87 13.06
C LYS A 79 4.78 0.85 14.12
N LYS A 80 5.19 -0.35 13.69
CA LYS A 80 5.61 -1.42 14.59
C LYS A 80 6.86 -1.05 15.40
N ALA A 81 7.85 -0.43 14.78
CA ALA A 81 9.09 -0.04 15.45
C ALA A 81 8.83 0.97 16.59
N PHE A 82 7.92 1.93 16.37
CA PHE A 82 7.53 2.87 17.42
C PHE A 82 6.72 2.20 18.53
N ASP A 83 5.75 1.33 18.21
CA ASP A 83 4.95 0.61 19.19
C ASP A 83 5.81 -0.32 20.09
N ASP A 84 6.77 -1.02 19.48
CA ASP A 84 7.73 -1.87 20.19
C ASP A 84 8.59 -1.01 21.16
N LEU A 85 9.09 0.14 20.70
CA LEU A 85 9.88 1.09 21.51
C LEU A 85 9.08 1.65 22.69
N ASP A 86 7.84 2.12 22.45
CA ASP A 86 6.95 2.63 23.51
C ASP A 86 6.66 1.54 24.55
N GLY A 87 6.45 0.29 24.09
CA GLY A 87 6.27 -0.87 24.95
C GLY A 87 7.48 -1.17 25.84
N GLU A 88 8.70 -1.08 25.29
CA GLU A 88 9.94 -1.26 26.05
C GLU A 88 10.15 -0.16 27.10
N LEU A 89 9.94 1.10 26.72
CA LEU A 89 10.05 2.24 27.62
C LEU A 89 9.03 2.18 28.77
N SER A 90 7.78 1.81 28.47
CA SER A 90 6.73 1.62 29.48
C SER A 90 7.09 0.52 30.48
N LYS A 91 7.62 -0.61 30.02
CA LYS A 91 8.09 -1.71 30.89
C LYS A 91 9.27 -1.27 31.77
N ALA A 92 10.23 -0.52 31.22
CA ALA A 92 11.37 -0.02 31.95
C ALA A 92 10.96 0.96 33.07
N ASN A 93 10.02 1.86 32.78
CA ASN A 93 9.49 2.80 33.78
C ASN A 93 8.73 2.08 34.91
N LYS A 94 7.90 1.08 34.59
CA LYS A 94 7.19 0.28 35.60
C LYS A 94 8.14 -0.50 36.52
N LYS A 95 9.30 -0.95 36.02
CA LYS A 95 10.33 -1.61 36.84
C LYS A 95 11.04 -0.65 37.79
N LYS A 96 11.24 0.61 37.40
CA LYS A 96 11.89 1.64 38.25
C LYS A 96 11.00 2.17 39.38
N GLN A 97 9.68 2.03 39.27
CA GLN A 97 8.71 2.48 40.28
C GLN A 97 8.35 1.40 41.32
N LYS A 98 8.88 0.18 41.18
CA LYS A 98 8.78 -0.91 42.16
C LYS A 98 10.08 -1.03 42.94
#